data_AF-J3LYE8-F1
#
_entry.id   AF-J3LYE8-F1
#
_cell.length_a   1.000
_cell.length_b   1.000
_cell.length_c   1.000
_cell.angle_alpha   90.00
_cell.angle_beta   90.00
_cell.angle_gamma   90.00
#
_symmetry.space_group_name_H-M   'P 1'
#
loop_
_entity.id
_entity.type
_entity.pdbx_description
1 polymer ?
#
loop_
_entity_poly.entity_id
_entity_poly.type
_entity_poly.pdbx_seq_one_letter_code
_entity_poly.pdbx_strand_id
1 'polypeptide(L)'
;MRQRVSEMEEELRKEREEKARAARELAEVRRDCEKDAAEKVQLLQREVEKAKESERKMLESLIYQTKQLEQTKISLEEAKLEIATLRDANTSLEAAASRRGGVAEQRSVKDLVFGGSDVDEVRALRCELRTAMQGEEKSRKALDDLSVALSDVTMEAKQVKMWLSEAQAELEAATRLRAVSDEHDRCRLEAEESAAAWGDKERVLLECVRASEEEVNRARQENTKLVESQRVIRDENARLRDILKQAVAEANVVKESLELARGENARLNDVVAEKDGALQSLRQEYECIKVSEAAAQGSLKELNSLLAATTTTACSTPASAKTASVADYGFDQHLPSVRLVASAKGTPEAASHRWMAEKSRTPSSRRYSIGEPAKFKGSFSQSARMGSLNHKDQVFASLSNIADLKSAAEAAMSDFDDEFDHIDQSHYDGMDQSMKNKKKRPILRKFGDLFRRKSFYKSNLAPVHT
;
A
#
# COMPACT_ATOMS: atom_id res chain seq x y z
N MET A 1 16.83 -26.39 35.49
CA MET A 1 17.33 -25.35 34.56
C MET A 1 18.01 -25.92 33.32
N ARG A 2 19.06 -26.75 33.44
CA ARG A 2 19.78 -27.30 32.26
C ARG A 2 18.89 -28.04 31.25
N GLN A 3 17.99 -28.88 31.73
CA GLN A 3 17.07 -29.65 30.88
C GLN A 3 16.12 -28.74 30.07
N ARG A 4 15.56 -27.70 30.71
CA ARG A 4 14.69 -26.73 30.05
C ARG A 4 15.41 -25.84 29.04
N VAL A 5 16.70 -25.57 29.25
CA VAL A 5 17.54 -24.88 28.26
C VAL A 5 17.77 -25.78 27.05
N SER A 6 18.07 -27.07 27.25
CA SER A 6 18.24 -28.04 26.17
C SER A 6 16.97 -28.22 25.32
N GLU A 7 15.80 -28.27 25.95
CA GLU A 7 14.51 -28.36 25.25
C GLU A 7 14.26 -27.12 24.37
N MET A 8 14.49 -25.93 24.90
CA MET A 8 14.38 -24.67 24.14
C MET A 8 15.37 -24.60 22.98
N GLU A 9 16.60 -25.10 23.14
CA GLU A 9 17.60 -25.15 22.07
C GLU A 9 17.20 -26.10 20.94
N GLU A 10 16.60 -27.25 21.26
CA GLU A 10 16.07 -28.19 20.27
C GLU A 10 14.84 -27.65 19.53
N GLU A 11 13.93 -26.99 20.23
CA GLU A 11 12.76 -26.33 19.62
C GLU A 11 13.20 -25.23 18.66
N LEU A 12 14.17 -24.41 19.06
CA LEU A 12 14.68 -23.32 18.25
C LEU A 12 15.49 -23.84 17.04
N ARG A 13 16.12 -25.02 17.16
CA ARG A 13 16.71 -25.75 16.03
C ARG A 13 15.63 -26.24 15.05
N LYS A 14 14.55 -26.86 15.55
CA LYS A 14 13.43 -27.33 14.73
C LYS A 14 12.73 -26.18 14.01
N GLU A 15 12.48 -25.08 14.70
CA GLU A 15 11.88 -23.87 14.11
C GLU A 15 12.77 -23.28 13.00
N ARG A 16 14.09 -23.26 13.19
CA ARG A 16 15.04 -22.86 12.13
C ARG A 16 14.99 -23.80 10.92
N GLU A 17 14.87 -25.11 11.14
CA GLU A 17 14.77 -26.10 10.06
C GLU A 17 13.44 -26.00 9.31
N GLU A 18 12.33 -25.77 10.01
CA GLU A 18 11.02 -25.50 9.43
C GLU A 18 11.00 -24.20 8.64
N LYS A 19 11.56 -23.12 9.19
CA LYS A 19 11.74 -21.85 8.48
C LYS A 19 12.60 -22.02 7.23
N ALA A 20 13.66 -22.83 7.29
CA ALA A 20 14.51 -23.14 6.14
C ALA A 20 13.82 -24.04 5.10
N ARG A 21 12.83 -24.86 5.50
CA ARG A 21 11.99 -25.63 4.57
C ARG A 21 10.96 -24.73 3.89
N ALA A 22 10.22 -23.94 4.66
CA ALA A 22 9.26 -22.97 4.14
C ALA A 22 9.92 -21.95 3.18
N ALA A 23 11.14 -21.48 3.50
CA ALA A 23 11.89 -20.59 2.62
C ALA A 23 12.28 -21.26 1.29
N ARG A 24 12.57 -22.57 1.29
CA ARG A 24 12.88 -23.33 0.07
C ARG A 24 11.64 -23.54 -0.78
N GLU A 25 10.52 -23.91 -0.17
CA GLU A 25 9.23 -24.08 -0.85
C GLU A 25 8.74 -22.77 -1.47
N LEU A 26 8.84 -21.65 -0.75
CA LEU A 26 8.52 -20.32 -1.31
C LEU A 26 9.43 -19.93 -2.46
N ALA A 27 10.72 -20.27 -2.40
CA ALA A 27 11.66 -20.01 -3.49
C ALA A 27 11.39 -20.88 -4.72
N GLU A 28 10.88 -22.10 -4.53
CA GLU A 28 10.49 -23.00 -5.60
C GLU A 28 9.21 -22.52 -6.29
N VAL A 29 8.16 -22.20 -5.52
CA VAL A 29 6.92 -21.62 -6.04
C VAL A 29 7.20 -20.31 -6.78
N ARG A 30 8.07 -19.43 -6.25
CA ARG A 30 8.50 -18.21 -6.97
C ARG A 30 9.15 -18.54 -8.30
N ARG A 31 10.07 -19.51 -8.34
CA ARG A 31 10.75 -19.92 -9.57
C ARG A 31 9.77 -20.48 -10.61
N ASP A 32 8.78 -21.24 -10.19
CA ASP A 32 7.82 -21.84 -11.11
C ASP A 32 6.82 -20.81 -11.62
N CYS A 33 6.33 -19.90 -10.75
CA CYS A 33 5.55 -18.74 -11.18
C CYS A 33 6.31 -17.84 -12.17
N GLU A 34 7.62 -17.64 -11.96
CA GLU A 34 8.47 -16.86 -12.87
C GLU A 34 8.66 -17.56 -14.23
N LYS A 35 8.81 -18.89 -14.26
CA LYS A 35 8.87 -19.67 -15.50
C LYS A 35 7.54 -19.61 -16.25
N ASP A 36 6.42 -19.86 -15.58
CA ASP A 36 5.09 -19.81 -16.18
C ASP A 36 4.79 -18.42 -16.76
N ALA A 37 5.17 -17.36 -16.04
CA ALA A 37 5.07 -16.00 -16.53
C ALA A 37 5.95 -15.76 -17.77
N ALA A 38 7.19 -16.27 -17.77
CA ALA A 38 8.10 -16.14 -18.91
C ALA A 38 7.60 -16.90 -20.14
N GLU A 39 7.08 -18.12 -19.98
CA GLU A 39 6.50 -18.92 -21.05
C GLU A 39 5.27 -18.24 -21.65
N LYS A 40 4.39 -17.71 -20.80
CA LYS A 40 3.21 -16.95 -21.23
C LYS A 40 3.58 -15.69 -22.00
N VAL A 41 4.59 -14.95 -21.53
CA VAL A 41 5.11 -13.77 -22.25
C VAL A 41 5.65 -14.16 -23.62
N GLN A 42 6.41 -15.24 -23.73
CA GLN A 42 6.91 -15.71 -25.03
C GLN A 42 5.79 -16.15 -25.96
N LEU A 43 4.75 -16.81 -25.44
CA LEU A 43 3.60 -17.23 -26.24
C LEU A 43 2.85 -16.02 -26.80
N LEU A 44 2.55 -15.04 -25.95
CA LEU A 44 1.93 -13.78 -26.35
C LEU A 44 2.78 -13.01 -27.38
N GLN A 45 4.11 -13.00 -27.23
CA GLN A 45 5.01 -12.39 -28.21
C GLN A 45 4.90 -13.07 -29.59
N ARG A 46 4.83 -14.40 -29.64
CA ARG A 46 4.65 -15.14 -30.89
C ARG A 46 3.29 -14.86 -31.54
N GLU A 47 2.23 -14.76 -30.75
CA GLU A 47 0.89 -14.40 -31.25
C GLU A 47 0.87 -12.97 -31.81
N VAL A 48 1.49 -12.01 -31.13
CA VAL A 48 1.62 -10.63 -31.62
C VAL A 48 2.37 -10.58 -32.94
N GLU A 49 3.47 -11.32 -33.09
CA GLU A 49 4.21 -11.34 -34.36
C GLU A 49 3.41 -12.00 -35.49
N LYS A 50 2.66 -13.07 -35.21
CA LYS A 50 1.73 -13.68 -36.18
C LYS A 50 0.63 -12.69 -36.58
N ALA A 51 0.05 -11.96 -35.63
CA ALA A 51 -0.97 -10.95 -35.90
C ALA A 51 -0.42 -9.84 -36.79
N LYS A 52 0.76 -9.29 -36.49
CA LYS A 52 1.42 -8.29 -37.33
C LYS A 52 1.71 -8.82 -38.75
N GLU A 53 2.10 -10.08 -38.88
CA GLU A 53 2.34 -10.67 -40.20
C GLU A 53 1.04 -10.82 -41.00
N SER A 54 -0.06 -11.23 -40.35
CA SER A 54 -1.36 -11.29 -40.99
C SER A 54 -1.90 -9.91 -41.40
N GLU A 55 -1.68 -8.88 -40.57
CA GLU A 55 -2.00 -7.49 -40.89
C GLU A 55 -1.20 -6.99 -42.10
N ARG A 56 0.11 -7.29 -42.16
CA ARG A 56 0.94 -6.98 -43.33
C ARG A 56 0.40 -7.64 -44.61
N LYS A 57 0.05 -8.92 -44.55
CA LYS A 57 -0.53 -9.65 -45.69
C LYS A 57 -1.87 -9.05 -46.14
N MET A 58 -2.71 -8.65 -45.18
CA MET A 58 -3.99 -7.99 -45.47
C MET A 58 -3.77 -6.62 -46.12
N LEU A 59 -2.83 -5.82 -45.61
CA LEU A 59 -2.46 -4.52 -46.19
C LEU A 59 -1.91 -4.69 -47.61
N GLU A 60 -1.07 -5.69 -47.85
CA GLU A 60 -0.55 -5.99 -49.18
C GLU A 60 -1.66 -6.38 -50.16
N SER A 61 -2.62 -7.21 -49.72
CA SER A 61 -3.82 -7.54 -50.49
C SER A 61 -4.68 -6.31 -50.78
N LEU A 62 -4.86 -5.41 -49.80
CA LEU A 62 -5.63 -4.19 -49.97
C LEU A 62 -4.96 -3.22 -50.95
N ILE A 63 -3.64 -3.09 -50.90
CA ILE A 63 -2.86 -2.32 -51.86
C ILE A 63 -3.03 -2.91 -53.26
N TYR A 64 -2.95 -4.23 -53.40
CA TYR A 64 -3.16 -4.90 -54.69
C TYR A 64 -4.57 -4.64 -55.24
N GLN A 65 -5.61 -4.82 -54.42
CA GLN A 65 -6.99 -4.53 -54.80
C GLN A 65 -7.20 -3.06 -55.20
N THR A 66 -6.59 -2.13 -54.47
CA THR A 66 -6.66 -0.69 -54.77
C THR A 66 -6.04 -0.38 -56.13
N LYS A 67 -4.86 -0.96 -56.44
CA LYS A 67 -4.22 -0.82 -57.75
C LYS A 67 -5.09 -1.39 -58.88
N GLN A 68 -5.72 -2.55 -58.66
CA GLN A 68 -6.65 -3.13 -59.64
C GLN A 68 -7.88 -2.23 -59.87
N LEU A 69 -8.42 -1.64 -58.80
CA LEU A 69 -9.55 -0.72 -58.90
C LEU A 69 -9.17 0.57 -59.65
N GLU A 70 -7.98 1.11 -59.40
CA GLU A 70 -7.46 2.26 -60.15
C GLU A 70 -7.30 1.94 -61.64
N GLN A 71 -6.75 0.77 -61.97
CA GLN A 71 -6.59 0.33 -63.36
C GLN A 71 -7.94 0.17 -64.08
N THR A 72 -8.91 -0.51 -63.44
CA THR A 72 -10.26 -0.66 -64.01
C THR A 72 -10.98 0.67 -64.15
N LYS A 73 -10.74 1.63 -63.24
CA LYS A 73 -11.28 2.99 -63.35
C LYS A 73 -10.71 3.73 -64.56
N ILE A 74 -9.41 3.63 -64.81
CA ILE A 74 -8.78 4.22 -66.01
C ILE A 74 -9.40 3.63 -67.28
N SER A 75 -9.48 2.31 -67.40
CA SER A 75 -10.08 1.66 -68.57
C SER A 75 -11.57 2.00 -68.75
N LEU A 76 -12.31 2.20 -67.66
CA LEU A 76 -13.70 2.67 -67.72
C LEU A 76 -13.80 4.12 -68.24
N GLU A 77 -12.89 4.99 -67.82
CA GLU A 77 -12.83 6.38 -68.32
C GLU A 77 -12.44 6.41 -69.81
N GLU A 78 -11.50 5.58 -70.25
CA GLU A 78 -11.15 5.40 -71.67
C GLU A 78 -12.36 4.94 -72.50
N ALA A 79 -13.06 3.89 -72.06
CA ALA A 79 -14.26 3.40 -72.75
C ALA A 79 -15.39 4.45 -72.80
N LYS A 80 -15.55 5.26 -71.74
CA LYS A 80 -16.52 6.36 -71.74
C LYS A 80 -16.18 7.43 -72.79
N LEU A 81 -14.90 7.77 -72.94
CA LEU A 81 -14.43 8.70 -73.97
C LEU A 81 -14.67 8.14 -75.38
N GLU A 82 -14.41 6.85 -75.60
CA GLU A 82 -14.67 6.18 -76.89
C GLU A 82 -16.17 6.14 -77.23
N ILE A 83 -17.03 5.84 -76.25
CA ILE A 83 -18.48 5.87 -76.47
C ILE A 83 -18.95 7.29 -76.83
N ALA A 84 -18.37 8.33 -76.21
CA ALA A 84 -18.69 9.72 -76.54
C ALA A 84 -18.29 10.05 -77.99
N THR A 85 -17.08 9.68 -78.42
CA THR A 85 -16.63 9.91 -79.80
C THR A 85 -17.47 9.15 -80.84
N LEU A 86 -17.85 7.90 -80.55
CA LEU A 86 -18.74 7.12 -81.42
C LEU A 86 -20.15 7.73 -81.53
N ARG A 87 -20.68 8.30 -80.45
CA ARG A 87 -21.97 9.01 -80.48
C ARG A 87 -21.91 10.29 -81.33
N ASP A 88 -20.82 11.04 -81.24
CA ASP A 88 -20.60 12.23 -82.07
C ASP A 88 -20.44 11.88 -83.57
N ALA A 89 -19.79 10.75 -83.86
CA ALA A 89 -19.69 10.23 -85.23
C ALA A 89 -21.06 9.78 -85.79
N ASN A 90 -21.87 9.06 -84.99
CA ASN A 90 -23.21 8.63 -85.41
C ASN A 90 -24.15 9.80 -85.65
N THR A 91 -24.15 10.80 -84.78
CA THR A 91 -24.96 12.03 -84.99
C THR A 91 -24.54 12.77 -86.27
N SER A 92 -23.25 12.77 -86.60
CA SER A 92 -22.73 13.33 -87.86
C SER A 92 -23.16 12.51 -89.09
N LEU A 93 -23.19 11.18 -88.99
CA LEU A 93 -23.63 10.27 -90.06
C LEU A 93 -25.15 10.34 -90.29
N GLU A 94 -25.96 10.43 -89.24
CA GLU A 94 -27.42 10.63 -89.35
C GLU A 94 -27.76 11.96 -90.02
N ALA A 95 -27.00 13.02 -89.72
CA ALA A 95 -27.11 14.32 -90.40
C ALA A 95 -26.68 14.29 -91.88
N ALA A 96 -25.88 13.29 -92.28
CA ALA A 96 -25.50 13.06 -93.68
C ALA A 96 -26.51 12.16 -94.41
N ALA A 97 -27.06 11.14 -93.74
CA ALA A 97 -28.07 10.22 -94.28
C ALA A 97 -29.40 10.91 -94.57
N SER A 98 -29.82 11.87 -93.73
CA SER A 98 -31.04 12.67 -93.96
C SER A 98 -31.01 13.54 -95.23
N ARG A 99 -29.88 13.64 -95.95
CA ARG A 99 -29.75 14.41 -97.21
C ARG A 99 -29.83 13.57 -98.48
N ARG A 100 -30.01 12.24 -98.39
CA ARG A 100 -29.91 11.34 -99.54
C ARG A 100 -30.96 10.22 -99.45
N GLY A 101 -32.22 10.51 -99.79
CA GLY A 101 -33.29 9.50 -99.83
C GLY A 101 -34.31 9.76 -100.93
N GLY A 102 -34.30 8.92 -101.97
CA GLY A 102 -35.37 8.90 -102.97
C GLY A 102 -35.21 7.82 -104.05
N VAL A 103 -36.27 7.01 -104.20
CA VAL A 103 -36.70 6.21 -105.36
C VAL A 103 -36.24 4.74 -105.43
N ALA A 104 -37.22 3.83 -105.29
CA ALA A 104 -37.23 2.54 -105.99
C ALA A 104 -38.67 2.13 -106.34
N GLU A 105 -38.86 1.90 -107.63
CA GLU A 105 -40.06 1.68 -108.43
C GLU A 105 -40.29 0.17 -108.65
N GLN A 106 -41.54 -0.30 -108.74
CA GLN A 106 -41.83 -1.69 -109.12
C GLN A 106 -42.86 -1.77 -110.26
N ARG A 107 -42.37 -2.24 -111.41
CA ARG A 107 -43.10 -2.56 -112.65
C ARG A 107 -43.90 -3.86 -112.49
N SER A 108 -45.10 -3.90 -113.08
CA SER A 108 -45.91 -5.12 -113.26
C SER A 108 -46.09 -5.38 -114.77
N VAL A 109 -45.78 -6.60 -115.20
CA VAL A 109 -46.00 -7.12 -116.56
C VAL A 109 -46.77 -8.43 -116.42
N LYS A 110 -47.95 -8.54 -117.04
CA LYS A 110 -48.64 -9.81 -117.19
C LYS A 110 -49.43 -9.81 -118.50
N ASP A 111 -48.89 -10.51 -119.49
CA ASP A 111 -49.56 -10.80 -120.76
C ASP A 111 -49.18 -12.22 -121.20
N LEU A 112 -50.18 -12.96 -121.71
CA LEU A 112 -50.16 -14.08 -122.68
C LEU A 112 -51.21 -15.17 -122.39
N VAL A 113 -51.97 -15.43 -123.46
CA VAL A 113 -53.23 -16.15 -123.57
C VAL A 113 -53.02 -17.57 -124.11
N PHE A 114 -53.93 -18.45 -123.72
CA PHE A 114 -54.10 -19.88 -124.05
C PHE A 114 -54.36 -20.20 -125.55
N GLY A 115 -53.96 -21.41 -125.95
CA GLY A 115 -54.61 -22.27 -126.97
C GLY A 115 -54.29 -23.74 -126.60
N GLY A 116 -55.09 -24.79 -126.79
CA GLY A 116 -56.40 -24.99 -127.42
C GLY A 116 -56.43 -26.43 -127.98
N SER A 117 -57.02 -27.40 -127.26
CA SER A 117 -57.51 -28.74 -127.70
C SER A 117 -57.26 -29.81 -126.61
N ASP A 118 -58.20 -29.96 -125.66
CA ASP A 118 -58.39 -31.17 -124.82
C ASP A 118 -59.56 -30.94 -123.86
N VAL A 119 -60.78 -30.66 -124.32
CA VAL A 119 -61.83 -30.10 -123.42
C VAL A 119 -62.25 -31.05 -122.28
N ASP A 120 -62.19 -32.37 -122.48
CA ASP A 120 -62.56 -33.36 -121.46
C ASP A 120 -61.37 -33.85 -120.61
N GLU A 121 -60.18 -34.06 -121.18
CA GLU A 121 -58.95 -34.30 -120.41
C GLU A 121 -58.54 -33.06 -119.61
N VAL A 122 -58.65 -31.86 -120.18
CA VAL A 122 -58.51 -30.60 -119.44
C VAL A 122 -59.59 -30.49 -118.37
N ARG A 123 -60.80 -31.04 -118.54
CA ARG A 123 -61.81 -31.05 -117.46
C ARG A 123 -61.46 -32.02 -116.33
N ALA A 124 -61.00 -33.24 -116.64
CA ALA A 124 -60.55 -34.22 -115.65
C ALA A 124 -59.30 -33.75 -114.90
N LEU A 125 -58.27 -33.30 -115.63
CA LEU A 125 -57.06 -32.68 -115.07
C LEU A 125 -57.37 -31.41 -114.27
N ARG A 126 -58.38 -30.63 -114.64
CA ARG A 126 -58.87 -29.50 -113.81
C ARG A 126 -59.57 -29.96 -112.53
N CYS A 127 -60.25 -31.11 -112.53
CA CYS A 127 -60.84 -31.67 -111.32
C CYS A 127 -59.77 -32.24 -110.39
N GLU A 128 -58.81 -32.98 -110.94
CA GLU A 128 -57.64 -33.51 -110.23
C GLU A 128 -56.76 -32.38 -109.67
N LEU A 129 -56.48 -31.34 -110.47
CA LEU A 129 -55.76 -30.14 -110.02
C LEU A 129 -56.50 -29.46 -108.87
N ARG A 130 -57.84 -29.33 -108.92
CA ARG A 130 -58.61 -28.78 -107.80
C ARG A 130 -58.49 -29.63 -106.54
N THR A 131 -58.53 -30.96 -106.65
CA THR A 131 -58.36 -31.85 -105.48
C THR A 131 -56.94 -31.84 -104.94
N ALA A 132 -55.92 -31.80 -105.81
CA ALA A 132 -54.52 -31.68 -105.43
C ALA A 132 -54.25 -30.34 -104.75
N MET A 133 -54.76 -29.23 -105.29
CA MET A 133 -54.70 -27.90 -104.66
C MET A 133 -55.41 -27.87 -103.31
N GLN A 134 -56.56 -28.55 -103.17
CA GLN A 134 -57.23 -28.67 -101.86
C GLN A 134 -56.42 -29.52 -100.87
N GLY A 135 -55.73 -30.56 -101.34
CA GLY A 135 -54.82 -31.37 -100.51
C GLY A 135 -53.58 -30.59 -100.08
N GLU A 136 -52.95 -29.85 -101.00
CA GLU A 136 -51.83 -28.95 -100.73
C GLU A 136 -52.24 -27.86 -99.73
N GLU A 137 -53.41 -27.24 -99.89
CA GLU A 137 -53.92 -26.24 -98.95
C GLU A 137 -54.15 -26.83 -97.54
N LYS A 138 -54.65 -28.06 -97.44
CA LYS A 138 -54.78 -28.77 -96.15
C LYS A 138 -53.41 -29.10 -95.54
N SER A 139 -52.45 -29.53 -96.36
CA SER A 139 -51.08 -29.79 -95.92
C SER A 139 -50.37 -28.52 -95.46
N ARG A 140 -50.59 -27.40 -96.16
CA ARG A 140 -50.08 -26.07 -95.79
C ARG A 140 -50.62 -25.64 -94.44
N LYS A 141 -51.94 -25.79 -94.22
CA LYS A 141 -52.56 -25.52 -92.90
C LYS A 141 -51.97 -26.41 -91.80
N ALA A 142 -51.81 -27.71 -92.04
CA ALA A 142 -51.19 -28.62 -91.07
C ALA A 142 -49.73 -28.25 -90.77
N LEU A 143 -48.99 -27.75 -91.75
CA LEU A 143 -47.62 -27.26 -91.57
C LEU A 143 -47.60 -25.95 -90.78
N ASP A 144 -48.50 -25.02 -91.05
CA ASP A 144 -48.65 -23.77 -90.31
C ASP A 144 -49.02 -24.05 -88.84
N ASP A 145 -49.97 -24.96 -88.59
CA ASP A 145 -50.35 -25.41 -87.24
C ASP A 145 -49.17 -26.07 -86.51
N LEU A 146 -48.38 -26.90 -87.21
CA LEU A 146 -47.16 -27.50 -86.67
C LEU A 146 -46.10 -26.45 -86.35
N SER A 147 -45.96 -25.43 -87.20
CA SER A 147 -45.03 -24.31 -86.99
C SER A 147 -45.38 -23.53 -85.72
N VAL A 148 -46.68 -23.24 -85.51
CA VAL A 148 -47.17 -22.61 -84.28
C VAL A 148 -46.88 -23.51 -83.07
N ALA A 149 -47.21 -24.79 -83.13
CA ALA A 149 -46.94 -25.73 -82.04
C ALA A 149 -45.44 -25.83 -81.69
N LEU A 150 -44.56 -25.86 -82.70
CA LEU A 150 -43.11 -25.85 -82.47
C LEU A 150 -42.62 -24.55 -81.85
N SER A 151 -43.20 -23.41 -82.26
CA SER A 151 -42.87 -22.11 -81.66
C SER A 151 -43.29 -22.05 -80.20
N ASP A 152 -44.47 -22.58 -79.86
CA ASP A 152 -44.98 -22.65 -78.48
C ASP A 152 -44.10 -23.55 -77.62
N VAL A 153 -43.79 -24.78 -78.09
CA VAL A 153 -42.88 -25.70 -77.39
C VAL A 153 -41.49 -25.07 -77.21
N THR A 154 -41.01 -24.30 -78.20
CA THR A 154 -39.73 -23.58 -78.09
C THR A 154 -39.79 -22.47 -77.03
N MET A 155 -40.89 -21.73 -76.94
CA MET A 155 -41.08 -20.72 -75.90
C MET A 155 -41.23 -21.35 -74.51
N GLU A 156 -41.99 -22.44 -74.39
CA GLU A 156 -42.12 -23.21 -73.15
C GLU A 156 -40.78 -23.78 -72.69
N ALA A 157 -39.98 -24.35 -73.60
CA ALA A 157 -38.64 -24.84 -73.29
C ALA A 157 -37.72 -23.70 -72.81
N LYS A 158 -37.82 -22.50 -73.40
CA LYS A 158 -37.09 -21.31 -72.94
C LYS A 158 -37.56 -20.87 -71.54
N GLN A 159 -38.86 -20.88 -71.29
CA GLN A 159 -39.45 -20.52 -69.99
C GLN A 159 -38.99 -21.47 -68.89
N VAL A 160 -39.03 -22.79 -69.15
CA VAL A 160 -38.56 -23.82 -68.21
C VAL A 160 -37.07 -23.67 -67.93
N LYS A 161 -36.25 -23.37 -68.95
CA LYS A 161 -34.82 -23.11 -68.76
C LYS A 161 -34.57 -21.90 -67.86
N MET A 162 -35.38 -20.85 -67.99
CA MET A 162 -35.31 -19.67 -67.12
C MET A 162 -35.66 -20.02 -65.68
N TRP A 163 -36.76 -20.74 -65.44
CA TRP A 163 -37.14 -21.20 -64.09
C TRP A 163 -36.11 -22.13 -63.47
N LEU A 164 -35.49 -23.03 -64.24
CA LEU A 164 -34.41 -23.87 -63.73
C LEU A 164 -33.19 -23.05 -63.32
N SER A 165 -32.83 -22.03 -64.10
CA SER A 165 -31.71 -21.13 -63.78
C SER A 165 -32.01 -20.30 -62.53
N GLU A 166 -33.25 -19.85 -62.36
CA GLU A 166 -33.73 -19.14 -61.17
C GLU A 166 -33.69 -20.05 -59.93
N ALA A 167 -34.25 -21.27 -60.02
CA ALA A 167 -34.20 -22.26 -58.94
C ALA A 167 -32.76 -22.67 -58.57
N GLN A 168 -31.86 -22.78 -59.56
CA GLN A 168 -30.44 -23.03 -59.32
C GLN A 168 -29.78 -21.86 -58.56
N ALA A 169 -30.06 -20.62 -58.97
CA ALA A 169 -29.54 -19.43 -58.29
C ALA A 169 -30.07 -19.31 -56.85
N GLU A 170 -31.34 -19.67 -56.60
CA GLU A 170 -31.92 -19.72 -55.25
C GLU A 170 -31.25 -20.78 -54.37
N LEU A 171 -30.96 -21.97 -54.91
CA LEU A 171 -30.24 -23.02 -54.18
C LEU A 171 -28.80 -22.59 -53.84
N GLU A 172 -28.09 -21.97 -54.78
CA GLU A 172 -26.75 -21.43 -54.55
C GLU A 172 -26.80 -20.28 -53.51
N ALA A 173 -27.81 -19.42 -53.55
CA ALA A 173 -28.00 -18.39 -52.54
C ALA A 173 -28.29 -18.99 -51.15
N ALA A 174 -29.14 -20.02 -51.06
CA ALA A 174 -29.47 -20.69 -49.80
C ALA A 174 -28.26 -21.41 -49.18
N THR A 175 -27.44 -22.07 -50.00
CA THR A 175 -26.19 -22.71 -49.53
C THR A 175 -25.17 -21.69 -49.05
N ARG A 176 -25.02 -20.56 -49.77
CA ARG A 176 -24.17 -19.43 -49.33
C ARG A 176 -24.66 -18.82 -48.03
N LEU A 177 -25.97 -18.60 -47.87
CA LEU A 177 -26.54 -18.08 -46.62
C LEU A 177 -26.29 -19.03 -45.44
N ARG A 178 -26.38 -20.34 -45.66
CA ARG A 178 -26.05 -21.34 -44.62
C ARG A 178 -24.58 -21.24 -44.22
N ALA A 179 -23.66 -21.20 -45.18
CA ALA A 179 -22.22 -21.06 -44.89
C ALA A 179 -21.91 -19.77 -44.11
N VAL A 180 -22.52 -18.64 -44.49
CA VAL A 180 -22.37 -17.37 -43.76
C VAL A 180 -22.95 -17.45 -42.34
N SER A 181 -24.08 -18.13 -42.17
CA SER A 181 -24.67 -18.36 -40.84
C SER A 181 -23.74 -19.20 -39.95
N ASP A 182 -23.17 -20.28 -40.48
CA ASP A 182 -22.24 -21.14 -39.74
C ASP A 182 -20.95 -20.39 -39.37
N GLU A 183 -20.43 -19.56 -40.28
CA GLU A 183 -19.28 -18.69 -40.01
C GLU A 183 -19.58 -17.63 -38.94
N HIS A 184 -20.77 -17.03 -38.97
CA HIS A 184 -21.23 -16.09 -37.94
C HIS A 184 -21.32 -16.77 -36.57
N ASP A 185 -21.88 -17.98 -36.52
CA ASP A 185 -22.02 -18.75 -35.27
C ASP A 185 -20.65 -19.15 -34.70
N ARG A 186 -19.72 -19.57 -35.57
CA ARG A 186 -18.33 -19.83 -35.16
C ARG A 186 -17.65 -18.58 -34.61
N CYS A 187 -17.76 -17.45 -35.30
CA CYS A 187 -17.20 -16.18 -34.85
C CYS A 187 -17.81 -15.73 -33.51
N ARG A 188 -19.13 -15.94 -33.31
CA ARG A 188 -19.80 -15.67 -32.05
C ARG A 188 -19.25 -16.52 -30.91
N LEU A 189 -19.07 -17.83 -31.12
CA LEU A 189 -18.51 -18.73 -30.11
C LEU A 189 -17.06 -18.35 -29.75
N GLU A 190 -16.21 -18.06 -30.75
CA GLU A 190 -14.84 -17.60 -30.52
C GLU A 190 -14.79 -16.30 -29.70
N ALA A 191 -15.75 -15.39 -29.91
CA ALA A 191 -15.88 -14.15 -29.12
C ALA A 191 -16.34 -14.43 -27.69
N GLU A 192 -17.30 -15.34 -27.49
CA GLU A 192 -17.78 -15.76 -26.16
C GLU A 192 -16.70 -16.46 -25.35
N GLU A 193 -15.93 -17.37 -25.96
CA GLU A 193 -14.78 -18.04 -25.34
C GLU A 193 -13.68 -17.02 -24.95
N SER A 194 -13.40 -16.06 -25.83
CA SER A 194 -12.46 -14.97 -25.54
C SER A 194 -12.94 -14.12 -24.37
N ALA A 195 -14.23 -13.78 -24.33
CA ALA A 195 -14.83 -13.02 -23.24
C ALA A 195 -14.76 -13.79 -21.91
N ALA A 196 -15.05 -15.10 -21.92
CA ALA A 196 -14.92 -15.96 -20.74
C ALA A 196 -13.46 -16.03 -20.25
N ALA A 197 -12.50 -16.23 -21.16
CA ALA A 197 -11.08 -16.26 -20.83
C ALA A 197 -10.58 -14.92 -20.25
N TRP A 198 -11.11 -13.79 -20.73
CA TRP A 198 -10.84 -12.48 -20.14
C TRP A 198 -11.50 -12.30 -18.78
N GLY A 199 -12.74 -12.75 -18.61
CA GLY A 199 -13.43 -12.74 -17.32
C GLY A 199 -12.69 -13.54 -16.25
N ASP A 200 -12.11 -14.69 -16.60
CA ASP A 200 -11.32 -15.48 -15.66
C ASP A 200 -9.97 -14.83 -15.33
N LYS A 201 -9.31 -14.19 -16.30
CA LYS A 201 -8.11 -13.38 -16.04
C LYS A 201 -8.43 -12.20 -15.12
N GLU A 202 -9.53 -11.51 -15.35
CA GLU A 202 -10.00 -10.39 -14.51
C GLU A 202 -10.29 -10.87 -13.09
N ARG A 203 -10.99 -12.00 -12.94
CA ARG A 203 -11.26 -12.62 -11.63
C ARG A 203 -9.98 -12.85 -10.83
N VAL A 204 -8.97 -13.47 -11.44
CA VAL A 204 -7.69 -13.75 -10.78
C VAL A 204 -6.95 -12.45 -10.42
N LEU A 205 -6.97 -11.43 -11.29
CA LEU A 205 -6.39 -10.13 -10.98
C LEU A 205 -7.08 -9.46 -9.78
N LEU A 206 -8.42 -9.51 -9.73
CA LEU A 206 -9.18 -8.98 -8.60
C LEU A 206 -8.90 -9.74 -7.30
N GLU A 207 -8.69 -11.06 -7.38
CA GLU A 207 -8.28 -11.87 -6.23
C GLU A 207 -6.88 -11.49 -5.72
N CYS A 208 -5.90 -11.29 -6.62
CA CYS A 208 -4.58 -10.79 -6.26
C CYS A 208 -4.64 -9.39 -5.61
N VAL A 209 -5.45 -8.48 -6.15
CA VAL A 209 -5.66 -7.15 -5.56
C VAL A 209 -6.25 -7.27 -4.17
N ARG A 210 -7.30 -8.07 -4.00
CA ARG A 210 -7.93 -8.31 -2.69
C ARG A 210 -6.93 -8.90 -1.68
N ALA A 211 -6.18 -9.92 -2.08
CA ALA A 211 -5.14 -10.51 -1.22
C ALA A 211 -4.11 -9.46 -0.80
N SER A 212 -3.65 -8.61 -1.73
CA SER A 212 -2.71 -7.52 -1.43
C SER A 212 -3.28 -6.49 -0.45
N GLU A 213 -4.56 -6.11 -0.59
CA GLU A 213 -5.23 -5.22 0.35
C GLU A 213 -5.35 -5.83 1.75
N GLU A 214 -5.67 -7.13 1.84
CA GLU A 214 -5.71 -7.86 3.10
C GLU A 214 -4.33 -7.89 3.77
N GLU A 215 -3.23 -8.03 3.02
CA GLU A 215 -1.87 -7.97 3.57
C GLU A 215 -1.54 -6.58 4.13
N VAL A 216 -1.90 -5.52 3.39
CA VAL A 216 -1.74 -4.13 3.83
C VAL A 216 -2.54 -3.88 5.09
N ASN A 217 -3.77 -4.39 5.16
CA ASN A 217 -4.61 -4.26 6.35
C ASN A 217 -4.04 -5.03 7.55
N ARG A 218 -3.50 -6.24 7.35
CA ARG A 218 -2.78 -6.97 8.40
C ARG A 218 -1.57 -6.18 8.91
N ALA A 219 -0.74 -5.67 8.01
CA ALA A 219 0.43 -4.87 8.38
C ALA A 219 0.03 -3.58 9.13
N ARG A 220 -1.06 -2.91 8.74
CA ARG A 220 -1.61 -1.75 9.45
C ARG A 220 -2.05 -2.12 10.87
N GLN A 221 -2.79 -3.21 11.04
CA GLN A 221 -3.23 -3.67 12.37
C GLN A 221 -2.05 -4.03 13.27
N GLU A 222 -1.02 -4.70 12.75
CA GLU A 222 0.20 -4.98 13.49
C GLU A 222 0.95 -3.70 13.87
N ASN A 223 1.02 -2.71 12.97
CA ASN A 223 1.62 -1.42 13.25
C ASN A 223 0.87 -0.69 14.39
N THR A 224 -0.46 -0.68 14.37
CA THR A 224 -1.28 -0.14 15.47
C THR A 224 -0.97 -0.83 16.79
N LYS A 225 -0.92 -2.18 16.82
CA LYS A 225 -0.57 -2.95 18.03
C LYS A 225 0.84 -2.61 18.53
N LEU A 226 1.81 -2.46 17.63
CA LEU A 226 3.17 -2.07 17.99
C LEU A 226 3.21 -0.64 18.57
N VAL A 227 2.50 0.31 17.97
CA VAL A 227 2.39 1.69 18.48
C VAL A 227 1.75 1.72 19.86
N GLU A 228 0.69 0.95 20.09
CA GLU A 228 0.06 0.80 21.40
C GLU A 228 1.01 0.20 22.43
N SER A 229 1.76 -0.85 22.06
CA SER A 229 2.77 -1.45 22.95
C SER A 229 3.87 -0.44 23.31
N GLN A 230 4.33 0.36 22.35
CA GLN A 230 5.30 1.42 22.58
C GLN A 230 4.74 2.54 23.48
N ARG A 231 3.45 2.87 23.35
CA ARG A 231 2.76 3.81 24.25
C ARG A 231 2.77 3.28 25.69
N VAL A 232 2.40 2.02 25.91
CA VAL A 232 2.41 1.40 27.25
C VAL A 232 3.82 1.39 27.86
N ILE A 233 4.86 1.07 27.08
CA ILE A 233 6.25 1.11 27.55
C ILE A 233 6.67 2.54 27.94
N ARG A 234 6.24 3.56 27.17
CA ARG A 234 6.53 4.97 27.51
C ARG A 234 5.83 5.40 28.81
N ASP A 235 4.57 5.00 28.98
CA ASP A 235 3.78 5.29 30.17
C ASP A 235 4.39 4.61 31.41
N GLU A 236 4.80 3.35 31.31
CA GLU A 236 5.46 2.63 32.41
C GLU A 236 6.83 3.24 32.74
N ASN A 237 7.61 3.64 31.74
CA ASN A 237 8.86 4.36 31.97
C ASN A 237 8.63 5.71 32.68
N ALA A 238 7.53 6.42 32.37
CA ALA A 238 7.16 7.64 33.10
C ALA A 238 6.83 7.33 34.56
N ARG A 239 6.00 6.29 34.79
CA ARG A 239 5.65 5.82 36.14
C ARG A 239 6.89 5.43 36.96
N LEU A 240 7.83 4.68 36.38
CA LEU A 240 9.07 4.29 37.04
C LEU A 240 9.95 5.50 37.39
N ARG A 241 10.03 6.51 36.51
CA ARG A 241 10.75 7.76 36.81
C ARG A 241 10.11 8.50 37.99
N ASP A 242 8.79 8.53 38.08
CA ASP A 242 8.11 9.22 39.17
C ASP A 242 8.26 8.48 40.51
N ILE A 243 8.20 7.14 40.50
CA ILE A 243 8.56 6.33 41.68
C ILE A 243 10.00 6.61 42.12
N LEU A 244 10.94 6.69 41.18
CA LEU A 244 12.34 6.97 41.51
C LEU A 244 12.52 8.37 42.10
N LYS A 245 11.84 9.39 41.55
CA LYS A 245 11.84 10.74 42.13
C LYS A 245 11.28 10.74 43.55
N GLN A 246 10.19 10.02 43.78
CA GLN A 246 9.60 9.88 45.12
C GLN A 246 10.58 9.21 46.09
N ALA A 247 11.19 8.09 45.69
CA ALA A 247 12.16 7.38 46.53
C ALA A 247 13.38 8.26 46.86
N VAL A 248 13.85 9.09 45.93
CA VAL A 248 14.92 10.06 46.18
C VAL A 248 14.47 11.15 47.16
N ALA A 249 13.25 11.67 47.03
CA ALA A 249 12.71 12.66 47.96
C ALA A 249 12.58 12.07 49.38
N GLU A 250 12.05 10.84 49.51
CA GLU A 250 11.95 10.13 50.79
C GLU A 250 13.34 9.86 51.40
N ALA A 251 14.32 9.44 50.59
CA ALA A 251 15.69 9.24 51.04
C ALA A 251 16.34 10.55 51.54
N ASN A 252 16.04 11.69 50.89
CA ASN A 252 16.51 13.00 51.35
C ASN A 252 15.89 13.39 52.70
N VAL A 253 14.59 13.18 52.90
CA VAL A 253 13.92 13.43 54.20
C VAL A 253 14.53 12.58 55.31
N VAL A 254 14.83 11.30 55.04
CA VAL A 254 15.51 10.41 56.01
C VAL A 254 16.92 10.91 56.30
N LYS A 255 17.66 11.36 55.28
CA LYS A 255 19.00 11.94 55.45
C LYS A 255 18.96 13.19 56.34
N GLU A 256 18.05 14.12 56.09
CA GLU A 256 17.86 15.33 56.92
C GLU A 256 17.51 14.95 58.37
N SER A 257 16.62 13.97 58.56
CA SER A 257 16.26 13.46 59.89
C SER A 257 17.46 12.86 60.64
N LEU A 258 18.33 12.14 59.92
CA LEU A 258 19.57 11.59 60.47
C LEU A 258 20.59 12.67 60.83
N GLU A 259 20.69 13.74 60.02
CA GLU A 259 21.54 14.89 60.32
C GLU A 259 21.08 15.63 61.58
N LEU A 260 19.77 15.83 61.76
CA LEU A 260 19.19 16.37 62.99
C LEU A 260 19.51 15.48 64.21
N ALA A 261 19.35 14.15 64.08
CA ALA A 261 19.65 13.22 65.15
C ALA A 261 21.16 13.21 65.53
N ARG A 262 22.05 13.34 64.54
CA ARG A 262 23.49 13.48 64.77
C ARG A 262 23.84 14.78 65.48
N GLY A 263 23.24 15.89 65.05
CA GLY A 263 23.42 17.21 65.68
C GLY A 263 22.97 17.19 67.15
N GLU A 264 21.82 16.60 67.43
CA GLU A 264 21.32 16.46 68.80
C GLU A 264 22.21 15.55 69.66
N ASN A 265 22.72 14.44 69.10
CA ASN A 265 23.63 13.55 69.82
C ASN A 265 24.95 14.26 70.16
N ALA A 266 25.51 15.07 69.24
CA ALA A 266 26.68 15.88 69.53
C ALA A 266 26.41 16.86 70.68
N ARG A 267 25.27 17.58 70.63
CA ARG A 267 24.84 18.49 71.69
C ARG A 267 24.69 17.79 73.04
N LEU A 268 24.11 16.59 73.07
CA LEU A 268 23.98 15.79 74.30
C LEU A 268 25.35 15.35 74.84
N ASN A 269 26.29 14.96 73.98
CA ASN A 269 27.66 14.63 74.41
C ASN A 269 28.38 15.82 75.02
N ASP A 270 28.24 17.02 74.45
CA ASP A 270 28.82 18.24 75.01
C ASP A 270 28.28 18.53 76.42
N VAL A 271 26.95 18.41 76.61
CA VAL A 271 26.32 18.55 77.94
C VAL A 271 26.82 17.50 78.92
N VAL A 272 26.99 16.25 78.49
CA VAL A 272 27.56 15.19 79.34
C VAL A 272 28.99 15.55 79.75
N ALA A 273 29.83 15.99 78.82
CA ALA A 273 31.21 16.41 79.10
C ALA A 273 31.28 17.59 80.09
N GLU A 274 30.40 18.58 79.95
CA GLU A 274 30.28 19.69 80.90
C GLU A 274 29.91 19.20 82.31
N LYS A 275 28.92 18.29 82.41
CA LYS A 275 28.50 17.71 83.70
C LYS A 275 29.60 16.85 84.32
N ASP A 276 30.31 16.07 83.52
CA ASP A 276 31.45 15.27 83.98
C ASP A 276 32.57 16.17 84.49
N GLY A 277 32.87 17.28 83.79
CA GLY A 277 33.81 18.30 84.25
C GLY A 277 33.39 18.91 85.59
N ALA A 278 32.12 19.33 85.73
CA ALA A 278 31.60 19.87 86.98
C ALA A 278 31.66 18.85 88.15
N LEU A 279 31.35 17.57 87.88
CA LEU A 279 31.48 16.50 88.87
C LEU A 279 32.94 16.28 89.28
N GLN A 280 33.89 16.34 88.34
CA GLN A 280 35.31 16.23 88.66
C GLN A 280 35.80 17.39 89.53
N SER A 281 35.38 18.64 89.23
CA SER A 281 35.67 19.79 90.08
C SER A 281 35.11 19.61 91.49
N LEU A 282 33.85 19.18 91.62
CA LEU A 282 33.24 18.92 92.92
C LEU A 282 33.98 17.82 93.71
N ARG A 283 34.46 16.77 93.04
CA ARG A 283 35.30 15.74 93.67
C ARG A 283 36.62 16.30 94.17
N GLN A 284 37.28 17.16 93.39
CA GLN A 284 38.53 17.81 93.80
C GLN A 284 38.31 18.73 95.00
N GLU A 285 37.25 19.55 94.98
CA GLU A 285 36.84 20.38 96.12
C GLU A 285 36.55 19.55 97.36
N TYR A 286 35.84 18.43 97.22
CA TYR A 286 35.59 17.49 98.31
C TYR A 286 36.88 16.93 98.91
N GLU A 287 37.84 16.48 98.08
CA GLU A 287 39.13 16.00 98.58
C GLU A 287 39.94 17.12 99.25
N CYS A 288 39.93 18.36 98.72
CA CYS A 288 40.53 19.53 99.38
C CYS A 288 39.89 19.82 100.74
N ILE A 289 38.55 19.76 100.82
CA ILE A 289 37.81 19.92 102.07
C ILE A 289 38.18 18.81 103.05
N LYS A 290 38.23 17.56 102.60
CA LYS A 290 38.60 16.41 103.43
C LYS A 290 40.03 16.51 103.99
N VAL A 291 40.99 16.98 103.18
CA VAL A 291 42.36 17.26 103.64
C VAL A 291 42.37 18.42 104.64
N SER A 292 41.66 19.52 104.36
CA SER A 292 41.59 20.66 105.28
C SER A 292 40.86 20.34 106.58
N GLU A 293 39.82 19.49 106.53
CA GLU A 293 39.14 18.91 107.68
C GLU A 293 40.09 18.04 108.50
N ALA A 294 40.81 17.10 107.87
CA ALA A 294 41.80 16.28 108.57
C ALA A 294 42.91 17.12 109.22
N ALA A 295 43.37 18.18 108.56
CA ALA A 295 44.33 19.13 109.13
C ALA A 295 43.73 19.90 110.32
N ALA A 296 42.51 20.43 110.20
CA ALA A 296 41.82 21.10 111.30
C ALA A 296 41.58 20.16 112.49
N GLN A 297 41.19 18.90 112.24
CA GLN A 297 41.09 17.86 113.25
C GLN A 297 42.45 17.56 113.92
N GLY A 298 43.54 17.57 113.15
CA GLY A 298 44.92 17.47 113.67
C GLY A 298 45.25 18.62 114.62
N SER A 299 45.06 19.87 114.19
CA SER A 299 45.27 21.06 115.02
C SER A 299 44.40 21.06 116.28
N LEU A 300 43.14 20.63 116.19
CA LEU A 300 42.26 20.47 117.35
C LEU A 300 42.79 19.41 118.32
N LYS A 301 43.29 18.28 117.84
CA LYS A 301 43.92 17.24 118.68
C LYS A 301 45.19 17.76 119.35
N GLU A 302 46.03 18.51 118.66
CA GLU A 302 47.23 19.15 119.21
C GLU A 302 46.87 20.17 120.30
N LEU A 303 45.94 21.09 120.03
CA LEU A 303 45.43 22.04 121.02
C LEU A 303 44.83 21.33 122.23
N ASN A 304 44.06 20.26 122.03
CA ASN A 304 43.50 19.47 123.13
C ASN A 304 44.60 18.74 123.92
N SER A 305 45.68 18.30 123.27
CA SER A 305 46.86 17.72 123.92
C SER A 305 47.66 18.77 124.70
N LEU A 306 47.79 20.00 124.17
CA LEU A 306 48.38 21.15 124.87
C LEU A 306 47.53 21.59 126.05
N LEU A 307 46.20 21.57 125.92
CA LEU A 307 45.27 21.80 127.02
C LEU A 307 45.44 20.71 128.09
N ALA A 308 45.46 19.43 127.69
CA ALA A 308 45.73 18.31 128.59
C ALA A 308 47.09 18.44 129.30
N ALA A 309 48.14 18.83 128.58
CA ALA A 309 49.48 19.08 129.12
C ALA A 309 49.52 20.30 130.07
N THR A 310 48.77 21.36 129.77
CA THR A 310 48.64 22.56 130.62
C THR A 310 47.82 22.26 131.88
N THR A 311 46.78 21.43 131.79
CA THR A 311 46.09 20.87 132.97
C THR A 311 46.94 19.89 133.76
N THR A 312 48.03 19.34 133.20
CA THR A 312 48.96 18.45 133.93
C THR A 312 49.98 19.24 134.79
N THR A 313 49.98 20.58 134.74
CA THR A 313 50.77 21.44 135.65
C THR A 313 49.92 22.23 136.65
N ALA A 314 48.64 21.92 136.80
CA ALA A 314 47.83 22.38 137.93
C ALA A 314 46.65 21.43 138.24
N CYS A 315 46.88 20.61 139.27
CA CYS A 315 45.92 19.92 140.16
C CYS A 315 45.00 18.80 139.65
N SER A 316 45.04 17.74 140.44
CA SER A 316 44.31 16.46 140.39
C SER A 316 42.83 16.56 140.82
N THR A 317 41.92 15.96 140.01
CA THR A 317 40.75 15.06 140.32
C THR A 317 39.72 15.36 141.46
N PRO A 318 38.52 14.71 141.53
CA PRO A 318 37.72 13.89 140.57
C PRO A 318 36.16 14.11 140.57
N ALA A 319 35.47 13.27 139.77
CA ALA A 319 34.09 12.73 139.88
C ALA A 319 32.89 13.58 139.36
N SER A 320 31.77 13.06 138.82
CA SER A 320 31.31 11.75 138.31
C SER A 320 29.82 11.89 137.91
N ALA A 321 29.40 11.35 136.74
CA ALA A 321 28.07 10.80 136.36
C ALA A 321 28.03 10.78 134.81
N LYS A 322 28.12 9.68 134.05
CA LYS A 322 27.51 8.34 134.01
C LYS A 322 26.03 8.33 133.58
N THR A 323 25.80 8.00 132.31
CA THR A 323 24.83 7.07 131.70
C THR A 323 24.90 7.30 130.18
N ALA A 324 24.69 6.37 129.26
CA ALA A 324 24.77 4.92 129.22
C ALA A 324 24.83 4.54 127.73
N SER A 325 25.41 3.39 127.45
CA SER A 325 25.67 2.74 126.17
C SER A 325 24.44 2.08 125.51
N VAL A 326 24.57 1.75 124.21
CA VAL A 326 24.32 0.44 123.55
C VAL A 326 23.47 0.49 122.26
N ALA A 327 24.10 0.01 121.16
CA ALA A 327 23.63 -0.75 119.96
C ALA A 327 22.52 -0.16 119.06
N ASP A 328 22.19 -0.64 117.85
CA ASP A 328 22.60 -1.74 116.97
C ASP A 328 22.08 -1.44 115.54
N TYR A 329 22.43 -2.29 114.56
CA TYR A 329 21.98 -2.38 113.15
C TYR A 329 20.57 -1.87 112.75
N GLY A 330 20.44 -1.42 111.50
CA GLY A 330 19.14 -1.33 110.81
C GLY A 330 19.16 -0.66 109.43
N PHE A 331 19.33 -1.47 108.38
CA PHE A 331 18.86 -1.20 107.02
C PHE A 331 17.32 -1.06 107.04
N ASP A 332 16.74 -0.01 106.44
CA ASP A 332 15.59 -0.24 105.56
C ASP A 332 15.18 0.93 104.67
N GLN A 333 14.61 0.49 103.54
CA GLN A 333 14.00 1.22 102.45
C GLN A 333 12.81 2.05 102.90
N HIS A 334 12.65 3.27 102.37
CA HIS A 334 11.32 3.71 101.96
C HIS A 334 11.38 4.87 100.94
N LEU A 335 10.77 4.60 99.78
CA LEU A 335 10.30 5.56 98.79
C LEU A 335 9.54 6.73 99.45
N PRO A 336 9.46 7.86 98.73
CA PRO A 336 8.13 8.35 98.38
C PRO A 336 7.97 8.43 96.86
N SER A 337 7.00 7.65 96.40
CA SER A 337 6.17 7.92 95.22
C SER A 337 5.33 9.19 95.46
N VAL A 338 4.67 9.67 94.39
CA VAL A 338 3.78 10.85 94.23
C VAL A 338 4.50 12.00 93.48
N ARG A 339 4.11 12.44 92.27
CA ARG A 339 2.93 12.19 91.44
C ARG A 339 3.23 12.56 89.99
N LEU A 340 2.82 11.70 89.07
CA LEU A 340 2.55 12.01 87.66
C LEU A 340 1.47 13.10 87.54
N VAL A 341 1.67 14.05 86.63
CA VAL A 341 0.60 14.66 85.86
C VAL A 341 0.71 14.13 84.44
N ALA A 342 -0.34 13.43 84.02
CA ALA A 342 -0.51 12.89 82.69
C ALA A 342 -0.70 14.01 81.64
N SER A 343 -0.16 13.81 80.44
CA SER A 343 -0.81 14.30 79.23
C SER A 343 -0.57 13.34 78.08
N ALA A 344 -1.66 13.03 77.38
CA ALA A 344 -1.86 11.89 76.52
C ALA A 344 -1.28 12.09 75.10
N LYS A 345 -0.68 11.03 74.54
CA LYS A 345 -1.15 10.34 73.30
C LYS A 345 -0.08 9.41 72.71
N GLY A 346 -0.47 8.15 72.54
CA GLY A 346 -0.22 7.34 71.33
C GLY A 346 1.19 6.78 71.09
N THR A 347 1.39 5.52 71.45
CA THR A 347 2.30 4.60 70.74
C THR A 347 1.78 4.31 69.31
N PRO A 348 2.64 3.88 68.38
CA PRO A 348 2.88 2.44 68.25
C PRO A 348 4.37 2.05 68.30
N GLU A 349 4.60 1.12 69.21
CA GLU A 349 5.49 -0.04 69.14
C GLU A 349 6.30 -0.25 67.85
N ALA A 350 7.63 -0.16 67.97
CA ALA A 350 8.57 -0.77 67.04
C ALA A 350 9.51 -1.68 67.84
N ALA A 351 9.29 -2.99 67.69
CA ALA A 351 10.12 -4.04 68.24
C ALA A 351 11.52 -4.00 67.61
N SER A 352 12.51 -3.79 68.47
CA SER A 352 13.92 -4.03 68.19
C SER A 352 14.20 -5.53 68.24
N HIS A 353 14.63 -6.12 67.12
CA HIS A 353 15.38 -7.37 67.13
C HIS A 353 16.62 -7.27 66.25
N ARG A 354 17.74 -7.06 66.95
CA ARG A 354 18.92 -7.95 66.94
C ARG A 354 19.60 -8.19 65.58
N TRP A 355 20.65 -7.42 65.35
CA TRP A 355 21.73 -7.75 64.43
C TRP A 355 22.55 -8.94 64.93
N MET A 356 22.83 -9.90 64.05
CA MET A 356 24.03 -10.75 64.08
C MET A 356 24.59 -10.88 62.66
N ALA A 357 25.91 -10.82 62.58
CA ALA A 357 26.72 -10.83 61.37
C ALA A 357 26.85 -12.23 60.75
N GLU A 358 26.95 -12.32 59.42
CA GLU A 358 28.21 -12.66 58.74
C GLU A 358 28.10 -12.75 57.20
N LYS A 359 29.13 -12.15 56.56
CA LYS A 359 29.82 -12.49 55.30
C LYS A 359 29.04 -12.57 53.98
N SER A 360 29.38 -11.63 53.09
CA SER A 360 29.50 -11.89 51.65
C SER A 360 30.89 -11.51 51.15
N ARG A 361 31.64 -12.53 50.70
CA ARG A 361 32.82 -12.39 49.85
C ARG A 361 32.33 -12.11 48.42
N THR A 362 32.87 -11.07 47.79
CA THR A 362 32.86 -10.90 46.32
C THR A 362 33.96 -11.80 45.71
N PRO A 363 34.03 -12.02 44.37
CA PRO A 363 34.55 -10.98 43.47
C PRO A 363 34.00 -10.99 42.01
N SER A 364 34.35 -9.89 41.32
CA SER A 364 34.64 -9.79 39.88
C SER A 364 33.51 -9.33 38.95
N SER A 365 33.52 -8.02 38.65
CA SER A 365 33.19 -7.54 37.31
C SER A 365 34.26 -6.54 36.87
N ARG A 366 34.82 -6.80 35.69
CA ARG A 366 35.93 -6.09 35.06
C ARG A 366 35.51 -4.66 34.71
N ARG A 367 36.30 -3.69 35.15
CA ARG A 367 36.35 -2.35 34.57
C ARG A 367 37.34 -2.36 33.40
N TYR A 368 36.94 -1.79 32.28
CA TYR A 368 37.86 -1.13 31.37
C TYR A 368 37.86 0.37 31.70
N SER A 369 39.04 0.95 31.82
CA SER A 369 39.27 2.40 31.84
C SER A 369 40.52 2.68 31.03
N ILE A 370 40.47 3.77 30.25
CA ILE A 370 41.53 4.63 29.65
C ILE A 370 40.83 5.25 28.41
N GLY A 371 40.72 6.56 28.24
CA GLY A 371 41.74 7.57 28.51
C GLY A 371 41.21 8.97 28.87
N GLU A 372 42.18 9.75 29.36
CA GLU A 372 42.11 11.07 29.99
C GLU A 372 41.66 12.24 29.10
N PRO A 373 41.19 13.35 29.70
CA PRO A 373 41.00 14.64 29.05
C PRO A 373 42.12 15.63 29.41
N ALA A 374 42.90 16.11 28.44
CA ALA A 374 43.67 17.33 28.64
C ALA A 374 44.14 18.02 27.35
N LYS A 375 43.83 19.32 27.26
CA LYS A 375 44.53 20.41 26.54
C LYS A 375 44.34 20.52 25.01
N PHE A 376 43.50 21.47 24.60
CA PHE A 376 43.88 22.41 23.53
C PHE A 376 43.36 23.82 23.85
N LYS A 377 44.17 24.81 23.51
CA LYS A 377 44.14 26.22 23.89
C LYS A 377 44.05 27.04 22.60
N GLY A 378 43.24 28.11 22.59
CA GLY A 378 43.15 29.12 21.52
C GLY A 378 42.27 28.70 20.33
N SER A 379 41.57 29.59 19.61
CA SER A 379 41.54 31.05 19.60
C SER A 379 40.20 31.49 19.02
N PHE A 380 39.77 32.68 19.42
CA PHE A 380 38.78 33.49 18.73
C PHE A 380 39.12 33.64 17.24
N SER A 381 38.11 33.61 16.38
CA SER A 381 38.00 34.47 15.20
C SER A 381 36.53 34.58 14.80
N GLN A 382 35.94 35.73 15.11
CA GLN A 382 34.84 36.28 14.33
C GLN A 382 35.35 36.68 12.94
N SER A 383 34.43 36.64 11.98
CA SER A 383 34.34 37.49 10.78
C SER A 383 34.41 36.74 9.46
N ALA A 384 33.24 36.50 8.86
CA ALA A 384 32.90 37.14 7.59
C ALA A 384 31.38 37.14 7.41
N ARG A 385 30.80 38.32 7.57
CA ARG A 385 29.46 38.68 7.13
C ARG A 385 29.52 38.94 5.62
N MET A 386 28.50 38.48 4.90
CA MET A 386 27.90 39.01 3.64
C MET A 386 27.77 37.97 2.53
N GLY A 387 26.51 37.73 2.13
CA GLY A 387 26.15 36.98 0.95
C GLY A 387 24.67 36.60 0.98
N SER A 388 23.80 37.55 0.66
CA SER A 388 22.38 37.32 0.39
C SER A 388 22.21 36.17 -0.62
N LEU A 389 21.68 35.03 -0.18
CA LEU A 389 21.22 33.94 -1.06
C LEU A 389 19.98 33.27 -0.46
N ASN A 390 19.12 32.84 -1.39
CA ASN A 390 17.69 32.62 -1.23
C ASN A 390 17.26 31.51 -0.26
N HIS A 391 16.02 31.64 0.24
CA HIS A 391 15.28 30.77 1.17
C HIS A 391 15.24 29.26 0.86
N LYS A 392 15.77 28.79 -0.28
CA LYS A 392 15.68 27.40 -0.72
C LYS A 392 16.90 26.54 -0.40
N ASP A 393 18.02 27.13 0.04
CA ASP A 393 19.23 26.39 0.41
C ASP A 393 19.41 26.21 1.92
N GLN A 394 18.47 26.72 2.74
CA GLN A 394 18.51 26.58 4.20
C GLN A 394 18.07 25.20 4.71
N VAL A 395 17.46 24.37 3.86
CA VAL A 395 16.85 23.08 4.26
C VAL A 395 17.79 21.89 4.28
N PHE A 396 19.08 22.05 3.94
CA PHE A 396 20.05 20.94 3.98
C PHE A 396 21.06 21.00 5.13
N ALA A 397 20.98 22.02 5.98
CA ALA A 397 21.95 22.20 7.07
C ALA A 397 21.27 22.53 8.41
N SER A 398 20.31 21.72 8.87
CA SER A 398 19.94 21.57 10.29
C SER A 398 18.87 20.48 10.46
N LEU A 399 19.28 19.21 10.57
CA LEU A 399 18.44 18.12 11.08
C LEU A 399 19.07 17.54 12.37
N SER A 400 19.28 18.40 13.36
CA SER A 400 19.78 17.97 14.68
C SER A 400 18.84 18.31 15.84
N ASN A 401 17.60 18.74 15.59
CA ASN A 401 16.63 19.01 16.66
C ASN A 401 15.29 18.33 16.41
N ILE A 402 14.87 17.51 17.38
CA ILE A 402 13.64 16.69 17.36
C ILE A 402 12.36 17.55 17.42
N ALA A 403 12.46 18.83 17.77
CA ALA A 403 11.32 19.74 17.84
C ALA A 403 10.73 20.08 16.45
N ASP A 404 11.56 20.19 15.41
CA ASP A 404 11.12 20.65 14.08
C ASP A 404 10.43 19.54 13.26
N LEU A 405 10.64 18.27 13.61
CA LEU A 405 9.98 17.12 12.98
C LEU A 405 8.47 17.06 13.29
N LYS A 406 8.03 17.60 14.43
CA LYS A 406 6.60 17.63 14.79
C LYS A 406 5.85 18.69 14.00
N SER A 407 6.41 19.89 13.82
CA SER A 407 5.74 20.94 13.05
C SER A 407 5.63 20.62 11.55
N ALA A 408 6.61 19.93 10.96
CA ALA A 408 6.53 19.50 9.57
C ALA A 408 5.49 18.39 9.34
N ALA A 409 5.32 17.49 10.32
CA ALA A 409 4.31 16.44 10.26
C ALA A 409 2.89 16.96 10.48
N GLU A 410 2.73 17.98 11.33
CA GLU A 410 1.44 18.62 11.62
C GLU A 410 0.96 19.50 10.45
N ALA A 411 1.87 20.20 9.77
CA ALA A 411 1.54 20.99 8.58
C ALA A 411 1.20 20.16 7.32
N ALA A 412 1.64 18.90 7.26
CA ALA A 412 1.34 18.01 6.12
C ALA A 412 -0.04 17.33 6.22
N MET A 413 -0.69 17.38 7.40
CA MET A 413 -1.98 16.74 7.66
C MET A 413 -3.17 17.70 7.54
N SER A 414 -2.94 19.01 7.35
CA SER A 414 -4.01 20.02 7.34
C SER A 414 -4.49 20.42 5.93
N ASP A 415 -4.00 19.81 4.85
CA ASP A 415 -4.23 20.28 3.47
C ASP A 415 -5.04 19.31 2.59
N PHE A 416 -5.79 18.38 3.18
CA PHE A 416 -6.55 17.36 2.43
C PHE A 416 -8.01 17.13 2.84
N ASP A 417 -8.63 18.00 3.66
CA ASP A 417 -9.95 17.70 4.25
C ASP A 417 -11.10 18.65 3.89
N ASP A 418 -10.99 19.50 2.85
CA ASP A 418 -11.99 20.56 2.60
C ASP A 418 -12.52 20.67 1.15
N GLU A 419 -12.71 19.56 0.42
CA GLU A 419 -13.35 19.64 -0.92
C GLU A 419 -14.13 18.37 -1.35
N PHE A 420 -15.04 17.83 -0.51
CA PHE A 420 -16.02 16.86 -1.03
C PHE A 420 -17.40 16.81 -0.34
N ASP A 421 -17.76 17.80 0.48
CA ASP A 421 -19.14 17.93 0.96
C ASP A 421 -19.76 19.13 0.27
N HIS A 422 -20.49 18.91 -0.85
CA HIS A 422 -21.64 19.69 -1.34
C HIS A 422 -22.07 19.20 -2.73
N ILE A 423 -22.65 18.00 -2.83
CA ILE A 423 -23.56 17.68 -3.93
C ILE A 423 -24.91 17.40 -3.30
N ASP A 424 -25.71 18.46 -3.23
CA ASP A 424 -27.06 18.41 -2.69
C ASP A 424 -27.98 17.62 -3.64
N GLN A 425 -28.76 16.75 -3.01
CA GLN A 425 -29.64 15.76 -3.58
C GLN A 425 -31.02 16.39 -3.80
N SER A 426 -31.16 17.33 -4.73
CA SER A 426 -32.49 17.87 -5.08
C SER A 426 -32.56 18.59 -6.43
N HIS A 427 -32.64 17.85 -7.53
CA HIS A 427 -33.38 18.32 -8.72
C HIS A 427 -33.70 17.18 -9.70
N TYR A 428 -34.60 16.29 -9.31
CA TYR A 428 -35.42 15.55 -10.27
C TYR A 428 -36.78 16.25 -10.33
N ASP A 429 -36.93 17.19 -11.25
CA ASP A 429 -38.13 17.28 -12.09
C ASP A 429 -37.97 18.37 -13.16
N GLY A 430 -38.24 17.96 -14.41
CA GLY A 430 -38.60 18.86 -15.50
C GLY A 430 -37.45 19.41 -16.32
N MET A 431 -37.06 18.72 -17.39
CA MET A 431 -36.63 19.39 -18.62
C MET A 431 -36.72 18.47 -19.86
N ASP A 432 -37.87 17.85 -20.08
CA ASP A 432 -38.25 17.33 -21.40
C ASP A 432 -38.60 18.52 -22.30
N GLN A 433 -37.57 19.15 -22.87
CA GLN A 433 -37.61 20.02 -24.06
C GLN A 433 -36.27 20.76 -24.19
N SER A 434 -35.35 20.25 -25.01
CA SER A 434 -34.57 21.09 -25.94
C SER A 434 -33.60 20.23 -26.75
N MET A 435 -34.15 19.45 -27.69
CA MET A 435 -33.40 19.13 -28.89
C MET A 435 -33.15 20.44 -29.64
N LYS A 436 -31.92 20.98 -29.61
CA LYS A 436 -31.25 21.69 -30.72
C LYS A 436 -29.93 22.33 -30.27
N ASN A 437 -28.88 22.00 -31.04
CA ASN A 437 -27.67 22.78 -31.31
C ASN A 437 -26.37 22.56 -30.48
N LYS A 438 -25.46 21.79 -31.11
CA LYS A 438 -24.06 22.17 -31.43
C LYS A 438 -23.07 22.48 -30.27
N LYS A 439 -22.20 21.50 -29.96
CA LYS A 439 -20.71 21.50 -30.17
C LYS A 439 -20.03 20.58 -29.14
N LYS A 440 -19.59 19.39 -29.59
CA LYS A 440 -18.71 18.50 -28.80
C LYS A 440 -17.27 19.06 -28.82
N ARG A 441 -16.69 19.35 -27.66
CA ARG A 441 -15.25 19.58 -27.48
C ARG A 441 -14.58 18.29 -26.95
N PRO A 442 -13.35 17.93 -27.38
CA PRO A 442 -12.74 16.65 -27.06
C PRO A 442 -12.00 16.69 -25.72
N ILE A 443 -12.37 15.82 -24.77
CA ILE A 443 -11.71 15.66 -23.46
C ILE A 443 -10.47 14.74 -23.54
N LEU A 444 -10.16 14.14 -24.69
CA LEU A 444 -9.10 13.12 -24.82
C LEU A 444 -7.68 13.64 -25.07
N ARG A 445 -7.39 14.94 -24.90
CA ARG A 445 -6.05 15.49 -25.21
C ARG A 445 -5.05 15.49 -24.04
N LYS A 446 -5.41 15.00 -22.85
CA LYS A 446 -4.54 15.07 -21.65
C LYS A 446 -3.83 13.78 -21.24
N PHE A 447 -4.06 12.64 -21.90
CA PHE A 447 -3.34 11.39 -21.58
C PHE A 447 -2.08 11.15 -22.43
N GLY A 448 -1.93 11.82 -23.58
CA GLY A 448 -0.82 11.58 -24.52
C GLY A 448 0.51 12.26 -24.18
N ASP A 449 0.52 13.24 -23.27
CA ASP A 449 1.72 14.06 -23.00
C ASP A 449 2.58 13.54 -21.84
N LEU A 450 2.09 12.56 -21.05
CA LEU A 450 2.92 11.93 -20.01
C LEU A 450 3.92 10.90 -20.58
N PHE A 451 3.61 10.25 -21.70
CA PHE A 451 4.49 9.22 -22.28
C PHE A 451 5.57 9.75 -23.23
N ARG A 452 5.46 11.01 -23.68
CA ARG A 452 6.43 11.60 -24.64
C ARG A 452 7.69 12.20 -24.02
N ARG A 453 7.81 12.30 -22.68
CA ARG A 453 8.98 12.89 -22.01
C ARG A 453 10.04 11.90 -21.53
N LYS A 454 9.94 10.62 -21.89
CA LYS A 454 10.96 9.61 -21.54
C LYS A 454 11.56 8.93 -22.76
N SER A 455 11.97 9.73 -23.74
CA SER A 455 13.03 9.37 -24.68
C SER A 455 13.99 10.55 -24.78
N PHE A 456 15.29 10.27 -24.86
CA PHE A 456 16.45 11.20 -24.91
C PHE A 456 17.11 11.52 -23.56
N TYR A 457 17.88 10.56 -23.06
CA TYR A 457 19.30 10.80 -22.72
C TYR A 457 20.12 9.58 -23.19
N LYS A 458 20.78 9.74 -24.35
CA LYS A 458 21.93 8.94 -24.75
C LYS A 458 23.15 9.56 -24.06
N SER A 459 23.84 8.83 -23.20
CA SER A 459 25.23 9.11 -22.84
C SER A 459 26.12 8.18 -23.67
N ASN A 460 26.85 8.77 -24.61
CA ASN A 460 27.95 8.14 -25.31
C ASN A 460 29.07 7.82 -24.31
N LEU A 461 29.50 6.56 -24.22
CA LEU A 461 30.88 6.21 -23.84
C LEU A 461 31.36 5.10 -24.79
N ALA A 462 32.50 5.37 -25.40
CA ALA A 462 33.16 4.60 -26.45
C ALA A 462 33.81 3.30 -25.89
N PRO A 463 34.30 2.39 -26.75
CA PRO A 463 34.69 1.04 -26.37
C PRO A 463 36.11 0.99 -25.80
N VAL A 464 36.31 0.23 -24.73
CA VAL A 464 37.64 -0.19 -24.27
C VAL A 464 37.79 -1.67 -24.59
N HIS A 465 38.78 -1.96 -25.42
CA HIS A 465 39.30 -3.30 -25.68
C HIS A 465 39.66 -4.03 -24.38
N THR A 466 39.17 -5.27 -24.23
CA THR A 466 39.99 -6.48 -24.01
C THR A 466 39.14 -7.71 -24.25
#